data_AF-A0A535A5M4-F1
#
_entry.id   AF-A0A535A5M4-F1
#
_cell.length_a   1.000
_cell.length_b   1.000
_cell.length_c   1.000
_cell.angle_alpha   90.00
_cell.angle_beta   90.00
_cell.angle_gamma   90.00
#
_symmetry.space_group_name_H-M   'P 1'
#
loop_
_entity.id
_entity.type
_entity.pdbx_description
1 polymer ?
#
loop_
_entity_poly.entity_id
_entity_poly.type
_entity_poly.pdbx_seq_one_letter_code
_entity_poly.pdbx_strand_id
1 'polypeptide(L)' 'MVNLKHVQEIQPWFGGRYRLVMRDAAHSQVALSRVQARALRARLRW' A
#
# COMPACT_ATOMS: atom_id res chain seq x y z
N MET A 1 9.26 -5.14 -5.46
CA MET A 1 9.06 -3.76 -5.98
C MET A 1 7.59 -3.65 -6.36
N VAL A 2 6.85 -2.63 -5.91
CA VAL A 2 5.39 -2.50 -6.21
C VAL A 2 5.18 -1.17 -6.94
N ASN A 3 4.41 -1.18 -8.03
CA ASN A 3 4.19 0.01 -8.83
C ASN A 3 3.14 0.92 -8.17
N LEU A 4 3.59 2.03 -7.58
CA LEU A 4 2.74 2.95 -6.83
C LEU A 4 1.74 3.73 -7.69
N LYS A 5 1.96 3.82 -9.01
CA LYS A 5 1.02 4.47 -9.94
C LYS A 5 -0.28 3.70 -10.14
N HIS A 6 -0.28 2.41 -9.80
CA HIS A 6 -1.46 1.54 -9.89
C HIS A 6 -2.07 1.27 -8.52
N VAL A 7 -1.67 1.99 -7.47
CA VAL A 7 -2.34 1.87 -6.17
C VAL A 7 -3.65 2.62 -6.25
N GLN A 8 -4.74 1.89 -6.05
CA GLN A 8 -6.07 2.46 -5.93
C GLN A 8 -6.27 3.06 -4.53
N GLU A 9 -5.87 2.31 -3.49
CA GLU A 9 -6.09 2.71 -2.10
C GLU A 9 -5.04 2.08 -1.17
N ILE A 10 -4.70 2.80 -0.09
CA ILE A 10 -3.90 2.25 1.02
C ILE A 10 -4.83 2.10 2.22
N GLN A 11 -5.07 0.87 2.64
CA GLN A 11 -5.94 0.57 3.78
C GLN A 11 -5.11 0.10 4.99
N PRO A 12 -5.40 0.60 6.20
CA PRO A 12 -4.82 0.04 7.41
C PRO A 12 -5.29 -1.41 7.60
N TRP A 13 -4.36 -2.26 8.02
CA TRP A 13 -4.59 -3.68 8.30
C TRP A 13 -4.15 -4.01 9.75
N PHE A 14 -4.69 -5.10 10.27
CA PHE A 14 -4.34 -5.71 11.55
C PHE A 14 -2.85 -5.60 11.93
N GLY A 15 -2.58 -5.21 13.17
CA GLY A 15 -1.22 -5.11 13.72
C GLY A 15 -0.40 -3.89 13.24
N GLY A 16 -1.07 -2.86 12.70
CA GLY A 16 -0.41 -1.67 12.16
C GLY A 16 0.25 -1.89 10.80
N ARG A 17 -0.05 -3.03 10.14
CA ARG A 17 0.30 -3.28 8.75
C ARG A 17 -0.65 -2.49 7.85
N TYR A 18 -0.34 -2.42 6.57
CA TYR A 18 -1.20 -1.78 5.58
C TYR A 18 -1.39 -2.75 4.41
N ARG A 19 -2.49 -2.67 3.67
CA ARG A 19 -2.54 -3.20 2.31
C ARG A 19 -2.59 -2.08 1.31
N LEU A 20 -2.01 -2.35 0.16
CA LEU A 20 -2.31 -1.66 -1.07
C LEU A 20 -3.37 -2.48 -1.80
N VAL A 21 -4.45 -1.81 -2.19
CA VAL A 21 -5.36 -2.32 -3.21
C VAL A 21 -4.90 -1.77 -4.54
N MET A 22 -4.59 -2.65 -5.47
CA MET A 22 -4.14 -2.28 -6.82
C MET A 22 -5.35 -2.03 -7.72
N ARG A 23 -5.20 -1.11 -8.68
CA ARG A 23 -6.21 -0.74 -9.68
C ARG A 23 -6.16 -1.66 -10.90
N ASP A 24 -6.07 -2.97 -10.67
CA ASP A 24 -6.20 -3.98 -11.72
C ASP A 24 -7.58 -4.65 -11.65
N ALA A 25 -7.96 -5.38 -12.69
CA ALA A 25 -9.28 -6.03 -12.76
C ALA A 25 -9.49 -7.08 -11.65
N ALA A 26 -8.41 -7.59 -11.06
CA ALA A 26 -8.45 -8.54 -9.96
C ALA A 26 -8.45 -7.88 -8.56
N HIS A 27 -8.38 -6.54 -8.51
CA HIS A 27 -8.17 -5.76 -7.29
C HIS A 27 -7.06 -6.33 -6.41
N SER A 28 -5.92 -6.67 -7.01
CA SER A 28 -4.83 -7.37 -6.35
C SER A 28 -4.42 -6.68 -5.05
N GLN A 29 -4.15 -7.48 -4.04
CA GLN A 29 -3.95 -7.00 -2.69
C GLN A 29 -2.52 -7.26 -2.24
N VAL A 30 -1.76 -6.20 -2.00
CA VAL A 30 -0.36 -6.30 -1.59
C VAL A 30 -0.21 -5.88 -0.14
N ALA A 31 0.17 -6.82 0.71
CA ALA A 31 0.46 -6.53 2.11
C ALA A 31 1.77 -5.72 2.24
N LEU A 32 1.72 -4.67 3.04
CA LEU A 32 2.85 -3.83 3.40
C LEU A 32 3.17 -4.00 4.89
N SER A 33 4.46 -4.15 5.18
CA SER A 33 4.98 -4.03 6.54
C SER A 33 4.95 -2.58 7.03
N ARG A 34 5.01 -2.38 8.36
CA ARG A 34 5.07 -1.06 9.00
C ARG A 34 6.19 -0.17 8.48
N VAL A 35 7.38 -0.74 8.26
CA VAL A 35 8.56 0.00 7.79
C VAL A 35 8.35 0.47 6.35
N GLN A 36 7.84 -0.40 5.48
CA GLN A 36 7.53 -0.05 4.09
C GLN A 36 6.42 0.99 3.99
N ALA A 37 5.36 0.87 4.81
CA ALA A 37 4.29 1.85 4.88
C ALA A 37 4.79 3.23 5.38
N ARG A 38 5.78 3.26 6.29
CA ARG A 38 6.42 4.51 6.74
C ARG A 38 7.24 5.15 5.63
N ALA A 39 8.05 4.37 4.91
CA ALA A 39 8.81 4.85 3.76
C ALA A 39 7.89 5.32 2.63
N LEU A 40 6.75 4.66 2.44
CA LEU A 40 5.74 5.03 1.45
C LEU A 40 5.06 6.36 1.79
N ARG A 41 4.62 6.54 3.05
CA ARG A 41 4.05 7.80 3.54
C ARG A 41 5.01 8.98 3.39
N ALA A 42 6.28 8.78 3.75
CA ALA A 42 7.31 9.82 3.60
C ALA A 42 7.51 10.26 2.14
N ARG A 43 7.37 9.34 1.18
CA ARG A 43 7.49 9.64 -0.26
C ARG A 43 6.23 10.30 -0.84
N LEU A 44 5.05 9.90 -0.37
CA LEU A 44 3.78 10.41 -0.87
C LEU A 44 3.36 11.75 -0.21
N ARG A 45 4.08 12.21 0.82
CA ARG A 45 3.70 13.40 1.63
C ARG A 45 2.22 13.38 2.05
N TRP A 46 1.77 12.19 2.42
CA TRP A 46 0.46 11.99 3.02
C TRP A 46 0.56 12.13 4.54
#